data_AF-A0A0A2KIA0-F1
#
_entry.id   AF-A0A0A2KIA0-F1
#
_cell.length_a   1.000
_cell.length_b   1.000
_cell.length_c   1.000
_cell.angle_alpha   90.00
_cell.angle_beta   90.00
_cell.angle_gamma   90.00
#
_symmetry.space_group_name_H-M   'P 1'
#
loop_
_entity.id
_entity.type
_entity.pdbx_description
1 polymer ?
#
loop_
_entity_poly.entity_id
_entity_poly.type
_entity_poly.pdbx_seq_one_letter_code
_entity_poly.pdbx_strand_id
1 'polypeptide(L)' 'MVVQPKRKTNPPDAVNQKARRRRNTLFKKASQYSSECDADIHMVVRMKKSRKIFILTSDS' A
#
# COMPACT_ATOMS: atom_id res chain seq x y z
N MET A 1 -10.28 -31.64 -15.67
CA MET A 1 -9.70 -30.47 -14.97
C MET A 1 -9.80 -29.26 -15.88
N VAL A 2 -10.66 -28.29 -15.58
CA VAL A 2 -10.78 -27.05 -16.38
C VAL A 2 -9.64 -26.13 -15.96
N VAL A 3 -8.60 -26.04 -16.78
CA VAL A 3 -7.51 -25.07 -16.59
C VAL A 3 -8.10 -23.69 -16.86
N GLN A 4 -8.32 -22.91 -15.80
CA GLN A 4 -8.78 -21.53 -15.96
C GLN A 4 -7.72 -20.75 -16.77
N PRO A 5 -8.12 -20.02 -17.83
CA PRO A 5 -7.17 -19.24 -18.61
C PRO A 5 -6.55 -18.16 -17.72
N LYS A 6 -5.21 -18.13 -17.66
CA LYS A 6 -4.47 -17.04 -16.99
C LYS A 6 -4.89 -15.71 -17.64
N ARG A 7 -5.73 -14.94 -16.94
CA ARG A 7 -6.13 -13.60 -17.36
C ARG A 7 -4.86 -12.77 -17.52
N LYS A 8 -4.52 -12.41 -18.76
CA LYS A 8 -3.41 -11.49 -19.05
C LYS A 8 -3.80 -10.14 -18.45
N THR A 9 -3.25 -9.80 -17.30
CA THR A 9 -3.42 -8.47 -16.70
C THR A 9 -2.78 -7.45 -17.63
N ASN A 10 -3.54 -6.44 -18.02
CA ASN A 10 -3.02 -5.34 -18.80
C ASN A 10 -1.85 -4.68 -18.04
N PRO A 11 -0.74 -4.33 -18.69
CA PRO A 11 0.44 -3.76 -18.02
C PRO A 11 0.15 -2.54 -17.12
N PRO A 12 -0.73 -1.59 -17.50
CA PRO A 12 -1.09 -0.46 -16.64
C PRO A 12 -1.78 -0.90 -15.33
N ASP A 13 -2.65 -1.90 -15.40
CA ASP A 13 -3.38 -2.43 -14.25
C ASP A 13 -2.43 -3.16 -13.29
N ALA A 14 -1.47 -3.91 -13.83
CA ALA A 14 -0.43 -4.58 -13.05
C ALA A 14 0.45 -3.58 -12.29
N VAL A 15 0.85 -2.47 -12.94
CA VAL A 15 1.65 -1.40 -12.29
C VAL A 15 0.85 -0.72 -11.18
N ASN A 16 -0.43 -0.42 -11.43
CA ASN A 16 -1.31 0.18 -10.42
C ASN A 16 -1.54 -0.76 -9.24
N GLN A 17 -1.69 -2.06 -9.50
CA GLN A 17 -1.85 -3.09 -8.47
C GLN A 17 -0.56 -3.24 -7.63
N LYS A 18 0.61 -3.23 -8.25
CA LYS A 18 1.91 -3.26 -7.55
C LYS A 18 2.08 -2.04 -6.64
N ALA A 19 1.78 -0.84 -7.13
CA ALA A 19 1.86 0.39 -6.35
C ALA A 19 0.90 0.35 -5.15
N ARG A 20 -0.34 -0.12 -5.34
CA ARG A 20 -1.32 -0.31 -4.26
C ARG A 20 -0.83 -1.30 -3.21
N ARG A 21 -0.32 -2.47 -3.63
CA ARG A 21 0.21 -3.50 -2.71
C ARG A 21 1.37 -2.97 -1.88
N ARG A 22 2.33 -2.29 -2.51
CA ARG A 22 3.48 -1.68 -1.81
C ARG A 22 3.04 -0.65 -0.78
N ARG A 23 2.10 0.23 -1.13
CA ARG A 23 1.55 1.21 -0.19
C ARG A 23 0.90 0.49 1.00
N ASN A 24 0.06 -0.51 0.77
CA ASN A 24 -0.59 -1.24 1.86
C ASN A 24 0.43 -1.90 2.81
N THR A 25 1.48 -2.53 2.28
CA THR A 25 2.55 -3.10 3.10
C THR A 25 3.28 -2.05 3.91
N LEU A 26 3.56 -0.88 3.33
CA LEU A 26 4.23 0.22 4.03
C LEU A 26 3.40 0.72 5.22
N PHE A 27 2.11 0.98 5.01
CA PHE A 27 1.20 1.40 6.09
C PHE A 27 1.07 0.34 7.18
N LYS A 28 0.99 -0.96 6.81
CA LYS A 28 0.99 -2.06 7.77
C LYS A 28 2.26 -2.07 8.62
N LYS A 29 3.43 -1.87 8.01
CA LYS A 29 4.72 -1.88 8.72
C LYS A 29 4.87 -0.67 9.66
N ALA A 30 4.42 0.50 9.23
CA ALA A 30 4.38 1.68 10.08
C ALA A 30 3.50 1.45 11.32
N SER A 31 2.29 0.91 11.13
CA SER A 31 1.39 0.58 12.24
C SER A 31 1.96 -0.50 13.17
N GLN A 32 2.60 -1.54 12.63
CA GLN A 32 3.28 -2.56 13.43
C GLN A 32 4.38 -1.95 14.29
N TYR A 33 5.24 -1.11 13.71
CA TYR A 33 6.33 -0.49 14.45
C TYR A 33 5.82 0.40 15.58
N SER A 34 4.80 1.23 15.30
CA SER A 34 4.19 2.08 16.33
C SER A 34 3.67 1.23 17.51
N SER A 35 2.96 0.14 17.22
CA SER A 35 2.40 -0.75 18.25
C SER A 35 3.44 -1.60 18.98
N GLU A 36 4.49 -2.07 18.30
CA GLU A 36 5.49 -2.98 18.87
C GLU A 36 6.61 -2.25 19.60
N CYS A 37 6.88 -0.99 19.23
CA CYS A 37 7.99 -0.21 19.76
C CYS A 37 7.56 1.02 20.56
N ASP A 38 6.25 1.18 20.84
CA ASP A 38 5.69 2.31 21.57
C ASP A 38 6.16 3.66 20.99
N ALA A 39 5.96 3.81 19.68
CA ALA A 39 6.48 4.94 18.93
C ALA A 39 5.35 5.68 18.19
N ASP A 40 5.35 7.01 18.31
CA ASP A 40 4.49 7.86 17.51
C ASP A 40 5.01 7.96 16.06
N ILE A 41 4.15 7.62 15.10
CA ILE A 41 4.44 7.68 13.68
C ILE A 41 3.43 8.58 12.97
N HIS A 42 3.96 9.58 12.27
CA HIS A 42 3.24 10.37 11.28
C HIS A 42 3.82 10.11 9.89
N MET A 43 2.99 9.61 8.97
CA MET A 43 3.42 9.29 7.60
C MET A 43 2.45 9.88 6.57
N VAL A 44 3.01 10.59 5.57
CA VAL A 44 2.26 11.15 4.44
C VAL A 44 2.80 10.61 3.14
N VAL A 45 1.93 10.00 2.32
CA VAL A 45 2.27 9.45 1.01
C VAL A 45 1.45 10.13 -0.08
N ARG A 46 2.12 10.90 -0.95
CA ARG A 46 1.51 11.52 -2.13
C ARG A 46 1.81 10.72 -3.39
N MET A 47 0.77 10.22 -4.04
CA MET A 47 0.88 9.55 -5.33
C MET A 47 1.10 10.60 -6.43
N LYS A 48 2.28 10.63 -7.06
CA LYS A 48 2.59 11.61 -8.13
C LYS A 48 1.60 11.55 -9.30
N LYS A 49 1.23 10.34 -9.73
CA LYS A 49 0.35 10.10 -10.89
C LYS A 49 -1.10 10.52 -10.64
N SER A 50 -1.69 10.09 -9.52
CA SER A 50 -3.11 10.35 -9.22
C SER A 50 -3.34 11.57 -8.33
N ARG A 51 -2.27 12.22 -7.88
CA ARG A 51 -2.28 13.32 -6.89
C ARG A 51 -2.92 12.98 -5.54
N LYS A 52 -3.40 11.75 -5.32
CA LYS A 52 -3.99 11.28 -4.07
C LYS A 52 -2.96 11.30 -2.93
N ILE A 53 -3.41 11.76 -1.77
CA ILE A 53 -2.62 11.81 -0.53
C ILE A 53 -3.21 10.77 0.43
N PHE A 54 -2.33 10.02 1.09
CA PHE A 54 -2.66 9.06 2.15
C PHE A 54 -1.91 9.46 3.40
N ILE A 55 -2.60 9.48 4.54
CA ILE A 55 -2.05 9.90 5.83
C ILE A 55 -2.24 8.74 6.81
N LEU A 56 -1.20 8.45 7.58
CA LEU A 56 -1.27 7.61 8.78
C LEU A 56 -0.74 8.44 9.94
N THR A 57 -1.54 8.50 11.00
CA THR A 57 -1.16 8.97 12.32
C THR A 57 -1.44 7.82 13.27
N SER A 58 -0.43 7.40 14.03
CA SER A 58 -0.71 6.67 15.26
C SER A 58 -1.04 7.72 16.31
N ASP A 59 -2.27 7.71 16.78
CA ASP A 59 -2.65 8.51 17.93
C ASP A 59 -2.13 7.78 19.18
N SER A 60 -1.53 8.52 20.11
CA SER A 60 -0.96 7.98 21.36
C SER A 60 -2.00 7.29 22.23
#